data_AF-A0A2X2X472-F1
#
_entry.id   AF-A0A2X2X472-F1
#
_cell.length_a   1.000
_cell.length_b   1.000
_cell.length_c   1.000
_cell.angle_alpha   90.00
_cell.angle_beta   90.00
_cell.angle_gamma   90.00
#
_symmetry.space_group_name_H-M   'P 1'
#
loop_
_entity.id
_entity.type
_entity.pdbx_description
1 polymer ?
#
loop_
_entity_poly.entity_id
_entity_poly.type
_entity_poly.pdbx_seq_one_letter_code
_entity_poly.pdbx_strand_id
1 'polypeptide(L)' 'MILERVEIVGFRGINRLSLMLEQNNVLIGENAWGKSSLLDALTLLLSPESELYHFIREDFWFPPRRYSGT' A
#
# COMPACT_ATOMS: atom_id res chain seq x y z
N MET A 1 -12.32 -3.08 16.51
CA MET A 1 -10.95 -2.59 16.34
C MET A 1 -11.00 -1.37 15.45
N ILE A 2 -10.30 -0.28 15.81
CA ILE A 2 -10.16 0.93 14.98
C ILE A 2 -8.69 1.02 14.59
N LEU A 3 -8.40 1.34 13.32
CA LEU A 3 -7.04 1.62 12.87
C LEU A 3 -6.73 3.09 13.16
N GLU A 4 -5.65 3.37 13.89
CA GLU A 4 -5.25 4.73 14.25
C GLU A 4 -4.14 5.27 13.34
N ARG A 5 -3.23 4.40 12.91
CA ARG A 5 -2.07 4.75 12.09
C ARG A 5 -1.74 3.62 11.12
N VAL A 6 -1.34 4.00 9.91
CA VAL A 6 -0.79 3.10 8.90
C VAL A 6 0.54 3.65 8.41
N GLU A 7 1.57 2.79 8.43
CA GLU A 7 2.87 3.05 7.82
C GLU A 7 3.17 1.94 6.82
N ILE A 8 3.45 2.32 5.57
CA ILE A 8 3.80 1.39 4.49
C ILE A 8 5.07 1.88 3.83
N VAL A 9 6.03 0.98 3.64
CA VAL A 9 7.28 1.26 2.91
C VAL A 9 7.51 0.14 1.90
N GLY A 10 7.78 0.52 0.66
CA GLY A 10 8.24 -0.41 -0.37
C GLY A 10 7.20 -1.42 -0.85
N PHE A 11 5.91 -1.09 -0.85
CA PHE A 11 4.82 -2.01 -1.23
C PHE A 11 4.08 -1.55 -2.49
N ARG A 12 4.17 -2.32 -3.58
CA ARG A 12 3.48 -2.11 -4.87
C ARG A 12 3.58 -0.66 -5.34
N GLY A 13 2.47 0.08 -5.40
CA GLY A 13 2.45 1.49 -5.82
C GLY A 13 2.94 2.50 -4.77
N ILE A 14 3.31 2.04 -3.57
CA ILE A 14 3.69 2.88 -2.43
C ILE A 14 5.19 2.74 -2.15
N ASN A 15 5.94 3.82 -2.41
CA ASN A 15 7.33 3.92 -1.95
C ASN A 15 7.39 4.10 -0.43
N ARG A 16 6.69 5.12 0.09
CA ARG A 16 6.53 5.39 1.51
C ARG A 16 5.21 6.13 1.74
N LEU A 17 4.43 5.67 2.70
CA LEU A 17 3.16 6.25 3.13
C LEU A 17 3.09 6.22 4.65
N SER A 18 2.63 7.32 5.24
CA SER A 18 2.33 7.42 6.67
C SER A 18 1.04 8.20 6.81
N LEU A 19 -0.01 7.56 7.33
CA LEU A 19 -1.33 8.15 7.50
C LEU A 19 -1.80 7.95 8.94
N MET A 20 -2.38 9.01 9.52
CA MET A 20 -3.27 8.88 10.67
C MET A 20 -4.68 8.63 10.14
N LEU A 21 -5.42 7.76 10.82
CA LEU A 21 -6.78 7.38 10.45
C LEU A 21 -7.74 7.82 11.56
N GLU A 22 -8.86 8.39 11.16
CA GLU A 22 -9.96 8.71 12.05
C GLU A 22 -11.10 7.68 11.90
N GLN A 23 -12.24 7.94 12.53
CA GLN A 23 -13.41 7.05 12.42
C GLN A 23 -13.92 6.90 10.98
N ASN A 24 -13.90 8.00 10.20
CA ASN A 24 -14.31 8.02 8.79
C ASN A 24 -13.21 8.68 7.96
N ASN A 25 -12.66 7.96 6.98
CA ASN A 25 -11.60 8.46 6.11
C ASN A 25 -12.05 8.38 4.66
N VAL A 26 -11.79 9.43 3.89
CA VAL A 26 -11.99 9.43 2.43
C VAL A 26 -10.63 9.47 1.75
N LEU A 27 -10.33 8.46 0.94
CA LEU A 27 -9.07 8.34 0.21
C LEU A 27 -9.18 9.02 -1.16
N ILE A 28 -8.52 10.16 -1.33
CA ILE A 28 -8.50 10.93 -2.59
C ILE A 28 -7.05 11.09 -3.05
N GLY A 29 -6.84 10.98 -4.37
CA GLY A 29 -5.53 11.19 -4.99
C GLY A 29 -5.57 10.83 -6.47
N GLU A 30 -4.50 11.15 -7.19
CA GLU A 30 -4.38 10.83 -8.61
C GLU A 30 -4.28 9.31 -8.86
N ASN A 31 -4.50 8.91 -10.12
CA ASN A 31 -4.17 7.55 -10.54
C ASN A 31 -2.66 7.29 -10.32
N ALA A 32 -2.30 6.08 -9.93
CA ALA A 32 -0.94 5.67 -9.54
C ALA A 32 -0.38 6.22 -8.20
N TRP A 33 -1.11 7.04 -7.42
CA TRP A 33 -0.66 7.45 -6.08
C TRP A 33 -0.50 6.29 -5.07
N GLY A 34 -1.12 5.13 -5.32
CA GLY A 34 -1.05 3.96 -4.43
C GLY A 34 -2.32 3.70 -3.61
N LYS A 35 -3.47 4.29 -3.99
CA LYS A 35 -4.76 4.10 -3.28
C LYS A 35 -5.16 2.62 -3.18
N SER A 36 -5.14 1.90 -4.30
CA SER A 36 -5.45 0.47 -4.32
C SER A 36 -4.42 -0.34 -3.54
N SER A 37 -3.12 0.01 -3.64
CA SER A 37 -2.06 -0.64 -2.88
C SER A 37 -2.22 -0.48 -1.36
N LEU A 38 -2.73 0.65 -0.88
CA LEU A 38 -3.05 0.82 0.55
C LEU A 38 -4.16 -0.15 0.99
N LEU A 39 -5.25 -0.25 0.22
CA LEU A 39 -6.35 -1.15 0.54
C LEU A 39 -5.93 -2.63 0.47
N ASP A 40 -5.08 -2.98 -0.50
CA ASP A 40 -4.50 -4.32 -0.61
C ASP A 40 -3.67 -4.64 0.64
N ALA A 41 -2.77 -3.75 1.06
CA ALA A 41 -1.94 -3.96 2.24
C ALA A 41 -2.79 -4.15 3.50
N LEU A 42 -3.85 -3.35 3.69
CA LEU A 42 -4.77 -3.49 4.82
C LEU A 42 -5.51 -4.83 4.77
N THR A 43 -5.97 -5.24 3.59
CA THR A 43 -6.64 -6.54 3.40
C THR A 43 -5.71 -7.70 3.77
N LEU A 44 -4.46 -7.66 3.32
CA LEU A 44 -3.48 -8.71 3.58
C LEU A 44 -3.10 -8.79 5.06
N LEU A 45 -2.89 -7.65 5.71
CA LEU A 45 -2.40 -7.59 7.10
C LEU A 45 -3.51 -7.84 8.14
N LEU A 46 -4.76 -7.52 7.79
CA LEU A 46 -5.92 -7.63 8.69
C LEU A 46 -6.83 -8.78 8.31
N SER A 47 -6.42 -9.61 7.36
CA SER A 47 -7.17 -10.80 6.96
C SER A 47 -7.42 -11.70 8.17
N PRO A 48 -8.65 -12.17 8.39
CA PRO A 48 -8.93 -13.14 9.44
C PRO A 48 -8.49 -14.56 9.08
N GLU A 49 -7.97 -14.77 7.86
CA GLU A 49 -7.51 -16.07 7.38
C GLU A 49 -6.33 -16.59 8.20
N SER A 50 -6.27 -17.91 8.36
CA SER A 50 -5.22 -18.55 9.17
C SER A 50 -3.85 -18.63 8.50
N GLU A 51 -3.82 -18.53 7.17
CA GLU A 51 -2.59 -18.59 6.39
C GLU A 51 -2.02 -17.19 6.19
N LEU A 52 -0.73 -17.02 6.53
CA LEU A 52 -0.04 -15.75 6.35
C LEU A 52 0.24 -15.50 4.88
N TYR A 53 0.11 -14.24 4.46
CA TYR A 53 0.41 -13.86 3.09
C TYR A 53 1.91 -14.02 2.79
N HIS A 54 2.22 -14.73 1.71
CA HIS A 54 3.57 -14.90 1.20
C HIS A 54 3.86 -13.85 0.12
N PHE A 55 4.67 -12.86 0.47
CA PHE A 55 5.07 -11.80 -0.45
C PHE A 55 5.89 -12.34 -1.62
N ILE A 56 5.57 -11.88 -2.83
CA ILE A 56 6.32 -12.16 -4.05
C ILE A 56 7.01 -10.88 -4.55
N ARG A 57 7.89 -11.03 -5.54
CA ARG A 57 8.71 -9.92 -6.06
C ARG A 57 7.85 -8.73 -6.49
N GLU A 58 6.69 -8.99 -7.09
CA GLU A 58 5.77 -8.01 -7.63
C GLU A 58 5.05 -7.19 -6.55
N ASP A 59 5.09 -7.64 -5.29
CA ASP A 59 4.54 -6.89 -4.16
C ASP A 59 5.45 -5.75 -3.70
N PHE A 60 6.70 -5.73 -4.13
CA PHE A 60 7.65 -4.69 -3.75
C PHE A 60 7.54 -3.48 -4.68
N TRP A 61 7.73 -2.29 -4.11
CA TRP A 61 7.78 -1.06 -4.89
C TRP A 61 9.06 -1.01 -5.72
N PHE A 62 8.89 -0.63 -6.99
CA PHE A 62 10.00 -0.32 -7.88
C PHE A 62 9.85 1.12 -8.37
N PRO A 63 10.95 1.89 -8.47
CA PRO A 63 10.91 3.19 -9.11
C PRO A 63 10.35 3.05 -10.52
N PRO A 64 9.54 4.02 -11.00
CA PRO A 64 9.18 4.09 -12.41
C PRO A 64 10.45 3.97 -13.24
N ARG A 65 10.46 3.07 -14.24
CA ARG A 65 11.61 2.92 -15.12
C ARG A 65 11.93 4.30 -15.69
N ARG A 66 13.10 4.84 -15.35
CA ARG A 66 13.62 6.02 -16.02
C ARG A 66 13.82 5.59 -17.47
N TYR A 67 12.99 6.07 -18.39
CA TYR A 67 13.25 5.90 -19.81
C TYR A 67 14.60 6.57 -20.08
N SER A 68 15.67 5.78 -20.17
CA SER A 68 16.89 6.25 -20.81
C SER A 68 16.56 6.28 -22.29
N GLY A 69 16.19 7.46 -22.80
CA GLY A 69 16.14 7.68 -24.24
C GLY A 69 17.51 7.36 -24.82
N THR A 70 17.56 6.30 -25.63
CA THR A 70 18.64 6.06 -26.60
C THR A 70 18.40 6.93 -27.81
#